data_AF-A0A382GY50-F1
#
_entry.id   AF-A0A382GY50-F1
#
_cell.length_a   1.000
_cell.length_b   1.000
_cell.length_c   1.000
_cell.angle_alpha   90.00
_cell.angle_beta   90.00
_cell.angle_gamma   90.00
#
_symmetry.space_group_name_H-M   'P 1'
#
loop_
_entity.id
_entity.type
_entity.pdbx_description
1 polymer ?
#
loop_
_entity_poly.entity_id
_entity_poly.type
_entity_poly.pdbx_seq_one_letter_code
_entity_poly.pdbx_strand_id
1 'polypeptide(L)' 'MEYFFSLTTQAGIHILLGLSVYTVALTGQVSFGQQGFYAIGAYVSAIATTLWGIALLPALLLGMSVSAIFG' A
#
# COMPACT_ATOMS: atom_id res chain seq x y z
N MET A 1 11.95 17.14 22.19
CA MET A 1 12.61 17.40 20.90
C MET A 1 12.64 16.17 20.00
N GLU A 2 12.90 14.97 20.54
CA GLU A 2 12.92 13.71 19.78
C GLU A 2 11.61 13.38 19.05
N TYR A 3 10.45 13.57 19.70
CA TYR A 3 9.13 13.39 19.06
C TYR A 3 8.96 14.22 17.78
N PHE A 4 9.29 15.52 17.82
CA PHE A 4 9.19 16.39 16.66
C PHE A 4 10.16 16.00 15.54
N PHE A 5 11.34 15.48 15.92
CA PHE A 5 12.30 14.96 14.95
C PHE A 5 11.76 13.71 14.26
N SER A 6 11.31 12.70 15.01
CA SER A 6 10.70 11.48 14.45
C SER A 6 9.47 11.77 13.60
N LEU A 7 8.62 12.71 14.03
CA LEU A 7 7.43 13.12 13.28
C LEU A 7 7.82 13.76 11.94
N THR A 8 8.81 14.65 11.95
CA THR A 8 9.29 15.32 10.73
C THR A 8 9.94 14.31 9.77
N THR A 9 10.71 13.35 10.29
CA THR A 9 11.30 12.27 9.50
C THR A 9 10.22 11.39 8.87
N GLN A 10 9.23 10.95 9.64
CA GLN A 10 8.14 10.12 9.11
C GLN A 10 7.30 10.88 8.07
N ALA A 11 6.98 12.14 8.33
CA ALA A 11 6.28 13.01 7.39
C ALA A 11 7.08 13.20 6.09
N GLY A 12 8.38 13.48 6.20
CA GLY A 12 9.28 13.61 5.05
C GLY A 12 9.32 12.34 4.20
N ILE A 13 9.41 11.16 4.82
CA ILE A 13 9.38 9.87 4.11
C ILE A 13 8.04 9.71 3.36
N HIS A 14 6.89 9.97 4.00
CA HIS A 14 5.59 9.82 3.34
C HIS A 14 5.38 10.83 2.20
N ILE A 15 5.89 12.05 2.35
CA ILE A 15 5.87 13.07 1.28
C ILE A 15 6.68 12.58 0.07
N LEU A 16 7.89 12.06 0.30
CA LEU A 16 8.74 11.54 -0.78
C LEU A 16 8.11 10.33 -1.47
N LEU A 17 7.49 9.41 -0.72
CA LEU A 17 6.76 8.27 -1.28
C LEU A 17 5.59 8.73 -2.15
N GLY A 18 4.80 9.71 -1.68
CA GLY A 18 3.70 10.28 -2.46
C GLY A 18 4.19 10.99 -3.72
N LEU A 19 5.26 11.78 -3.61
CA LEU A 19 5.86 12.49 -4.75
C LEU A 19 6.39 11.52 -5.81
N SER A 20 6.98 10.40 -5.38
CA SER A 20 7.45 9.35 -6.30
C SER A 20 6.33 8.74 -7.14
N VAL A 21 5.16 8.51 -6.58
CA VAL A 21 4.01 7.99 -7.35
C VAL A 21 3.45 9.09 -8.25
N TYR A 22 3.39 10.33 -7.76
CA TYR A 22 2.88 11.47 -8.52
C TYR A 22 3.68 11.76 -9.80
N THR A 23 5.02 11.71 -9.73
CA THR A 23 5.86 11.97 -10.91
C THR A 23 5.64 10.94 -12.02
N VAL A 24 5.47 9.66 -11.68
CA VAL A 24 5.18 8.59 -12.64
C VAL A 24 3.73 8.64 -13.13
N ALA A 25 2.81 9.12 -12.31
CA ALA A 25 1.43 9.37 -12.73
C ALA A 25 1.34 10.49 -13.77
N LEU A 26 2.13 11.57 -13.62
CA LEU A 26 2.16 12.68 -14.59
C LEU A 26 2.66 12.26 -15.97
N THR A 27 3.51 11.24 -16.07
CA THR A 27 4.00 10.69 -17.34
C THR A 27 3.04 9.68 -17.96
N GLY A 28 1.89 9.44 -17.33
CA GLY A 28 0.86 8.50 -17.81
C GLY A 28 1.30 7.03 -17.78
N GLN A 29 2.39 6.71 -17.09
CA GLN A 29 2.95 5.34 -17.06
C GLN A 29 2.22 4.43 -16.06
N VAL A 30 1.34 4.98 -15.21
CA VAL A 30 0.60 4.20 -14.21
C VAL A 30 -0.90 4.41 -14.36
N SER A 31 -1.66 3.31 -14.24
CA SER A 31 -3.11 3.35 -14.14
C SER A 31 -3.53 3.47 -12.67
N PHE A 32 -4.24 4.56 -12.32
CA PHE A 32 -4.80 4.73 -10.98
C PHE A 32 -5.83 3.66 -10.62
N GLY A 33 -6.56 3.12 -11.61
CA GLY A 33 -7.48 2.00 -11.37
C GLY A 33 -6.74 0.74 -10.91
N GLN A 34 -5.68 0.36 -11.64
CA GLN A 34 -4.87 -0.81 -11.28
C GLN A 34 -4.18 -0.66 -9.92
N GLN A 35 -3.68 0.54 -9.60
CA GLN A 35 -3.12 0.82 -8.27
C GLN A 35 -4.15 0.75 -7.15
N GLY A 36 -5.41 1.15 -7.42
CA GLY A 36 -6.50 1.02 -6.46
C GLY A 36 -6.77 -0.45 -6.09
N PHE A 37 -6.85 -1.32 -7.09
CA PHE A 37 -7.07 -2.76 -6.85
C PHE A 37 -5.89 -3.42 -6.17
N TYR A 38 -4.67 -3.03 -6.56
CA TYR A 38 -3.46 -3.43 -5.85
C TYR A 38 -3.51 -3.06 -4.35
N ALA A 39 -3.97 -1.85 -4.02
CA ALA A 39 -4.11 -1.40 -2.64
C ALA A 39 -5.13 -2.23 -1.84
N ILE A 40 -6.26 -2.62 -2.45
CA ILE A 40 -7.26 -3.50 -1.81
C ILE A 40 -6.62 -4.84 -1.45
N GLY A 41 -5.97 -5.51 -2.40
CA GLY A 41 -5.34 -6.81 -2.17
C GLY A 41 -4.21 -6.74 -1.13
N ALA A 42 -3.39 -5.71 -1.18
CA ALA A 42 -2.31 -5.49 -0.21
C ALA A 42 -2.86 -5.25 1.21
N TYR A 43 -3.90 -4.44 1.35
CA TYR A 43 -4.51 -4.16 2.66
C TYR A 43 -5.15 -5.40 3.28
N VAL A 44 -5.85 -6.20 2.48
CA VAL A 44 -6.44 -7.46 2.92
C VAL A 44 -5.37 -8.46 3.34
N SER A 45 -4.27 -8.55 2.58
CA SER A 45 -3.11 -9.41 2.93
C SER A 45 -2.43 -8.94 4.22
N ALA A 46 -2.34 -7.62 4.43
CA ALA A 46 -1.80 -7.04 5.65
C ALA A 46 -2.69 -7.36 6.87
N ILE A 47 -4.01 -7.28 6.75
CA ILE A 47 -4.94 -7.70 7.81
C ILE A 47 -4.76 -9.19 8.12
N ALA A 48 -4.71 -10.04 7.10
CA ALA A 48 -4.58 -11.49 7.28
C ALA A 48 -3.26 -11.87 7.99
N THR A 49 -2.15 -11.18 7.68
CA THR A 49 -0.86 -11.43 8.33
C THR A 49 -0.75 -10.83 9.73
N THR A 50 -1.24 -9.61 9.94
CA THR A 50 -1.05 -8.87 11.21
C THR A 50 -2.11 -9.16 12.26
N LEU A 51 -3.38 -9.34 11.85
CA LEU A 51 -4.51 -9.51 12.77
C LEU A 51 -4.93 -10.98 12.90
N TRP A 52 -4.87 -11.76 11.81
CA TRP A 52 -5.28 -13.17 11.84
C TRP A 52 -4.12 -14.15 12.00
N GLY A 53 -2.88 -13.66 11.97
CA GLY A 53 -1.67 -14.49 12.11
C GLY A 53 -1.49 -15.52 10.99
N ILE A 54 -2.13 -15.30 9.84
CA ILE A 54 -2.02 -16.18 8.67
C ILE A 54 -0.64 -15.95 8.04
N ALA A 55 0.03 -17.03 7.62
CA ALA A 55 1.31 -16.93 6.92
C ALA A 55 1.18 -16.11 5.62
N LEU A 56 2.28 -15.50 5.18
CA LEU A 56 2.29 -14.55 4.06
C LEU A 56 1.65 -15.11 2.78
N LEU A 57 1.98 -16.35 2.41
CA LEU A 57 1.52 -16.94 1.15
C LEU A 57 -0.02 -17.12 1.09
N PRO A 58 -0.67 -17.77 2.06
CA PRO A 58 -2.14 -17.83 2.09
C PRO A 58 -2.80 -16.46 2.28
N ALA A 59 -2.16 -15.53 2.99
CA ALA A 59 -2.67 -14.16 3.13
C ALA A 59 -2.69 -13.42 1.78
N LEU A 60 -1.63 -13.58 0.96
CA LEU A 60 -1.57 -13.02 -0.39
C LEU A 60 -2.65 -13.61 -1.30
N LEU A 61 -2.87 -14.93 -1.25
CA LEU A 61 -3.94 -15.56 -2.03
C LEU A 61 -5.33 -15.02 -1.67
N LEU A 62 -5.56 -14.77 -0.38
CA LEU A 62 -6.80 -14.15 0.09
C LEU A 62 -6.92 -12.71 -0.44
N GLY A 63 -5.85 -11.91 -0.34
CA GLY A 63 -5.81 -10.56 -0.91
C GLY A 63 -6.03 -10.51 -2.41
N MET A 64 -5.41 -11.42 -3.17
CA MET A 64 -5.63 -11.59 -4.62
C MET A 64 -7.09 -11.91 -4.92
N SER A 65 -7.69 -12.83 -4.16
CA SER A 65 -9.09 -13.23 -4.35
C SER A 65 -10.05 -12.06 -4.12
N VAL A 66 -9.82 -11.27 -3.06
CA VAL A 66 -10.63 -10.07 -2.79
C VAL A 66 -10.41 -9.01 -3.87
N SER A 67 -9.16 -8.77 -4.28
CA SER A 67 -8.88 -7.82 -5.36
C SER A 67 -9.52 -8.22 -6.69
N ALA A 68 -9.64 -9.52 -6.98
CA ALA A 68 -10.24 -10.00 -8.23
C ALA A 68 -11.78 -9.93 -8.24
N ILE A 69 -12.43 -9.94 -7.07
CA ILE A 69 -13.90 -9.86 -6.95
C ILE A 69 -14.37 -8.41 -6.99
N PHE A 70 -13.61 -7.51 -6.36
CA PHE A 70 -14.02 -6.11 -6.15
C PHE A 70 -13.25 -5.10 -7.00
N GLY A 71 -12.26 -5.54 -7.78
CA GLY A 71 -11.48 -4.70 -8.68
C GLY A 71 -11.52 -5.16 -10.12
#